data_AF-A0A421DK49-F1
#
_entry.id   AF-A0A421DK49-F1
#
_cell.length_a   1.000
_cell.length_b   1.000
_cell.length_c   1.000
_cell.angle_alpha   90.00
_cell.angle_beta   90.00
_cell.angle_gamma   90.00
#
_symmetry.space_group_name_H-M   'P 1'
#
loop_
_entity.id
_entity.type
_entity.pdbx_description
1 polymer ?
#
loop_
_entity_poly.entity_id
_entity_poly.type
_entity_poly.pdbx_seq_one_letter_code
_entity_poly.pdbx_strand_id
1 'polypeptide(L)'
;MRIAPSNPAIFHEAVAHDDVKTIQELRAQGYQPVTVDKNGDSPMDLLSKRQDINDETRHKLHHSLLSSLNPTAPRGYVKPEAFHGSPWGFEILRSAALKTGANDPKGGSQSLEGKVFFSDRTPLSIGDVETRDKLRQSARIYALGAGSKLTTVETRSEIYLLARAVNRAYKHDAFPGAPKIALLLPSADNPEKAVYLSLLSHLAAHGALTHEKSDEKMLMKFPFPVDVTVKDGSAAFSSQQTATIMRQAFERIEQELVDGKLPYLNVLNEGSGVPMVFGFSKIENLQTHQIRNKLLNKVSQYSYQPTDHPLSGSASGGKLKEIEVKSRQDLATLMLACVAKNVPFPDNTLIRINPSPRDKQSSGAKAQYLNSAAIERFRCKLMNDQERSDIASLDLNELQTLNRQWRALAATPGSSS
;
A
#
# COMPACT_ATOMS: atom_id res chain seq x y z
N MET A 1 6.65 -4.21 -25.17
CA MET A 1 5.69 -3.92 -26.25
C MET A 1 4.58 -4.96 -26.17
N ARG A 2 3.31 -4.57 -26.11
CA ARG A 2 2.20 -5.53 -26.18
C ARG A 2 2.02 -5.94 -27.64
N ILE A 3 1.93 -7.23 -27.90
CA ILE A 3 1.47 -7.74 -29.19
C ILE A 3 -0.05 -7.86 -29.05
N ALA A 4 -0.80 -7.18 -29.90
CA ALA A 4 -2.26 -7.35 -29.97
C ALA A 4 -2.57 -8.44 -31.01
N PRO A 5 -3.54 -9.33 -30.75
CA PRO A 5 -3.98 -10.27 -31.78
C PRO A 5 -4.60 -9.50 -32.94
N SER A 6 -4.52 -10.06 -34.15
CA SER A 6 -5.17 -9.49 -35.34
C SER A 6 -6.70 -9.40 -35.21
N ASN A 7 -7.30 -10.32 -34.45
CA ASN A 7 -8.70 -10.27 -34.01
C ASN A 7 -8.78 -9.91 -32.50
N PRO A 8 -9.27 -8.71 -32.13
CA PRO A 8 -9.40 -8.30 -30.72
C PRO A 8 -10.44 -9.12 -29.94
N ALA A 9 -11.38 -9.80 -30.60
CA ALA A 9 -12.43 -10.61 -29.99
C ALA A 9 -12.12 -12.11 -29.89
N ILE A 10 -10.91 -12.53 -30.27
CA ILE A 10 -10.54 -13.96 -30.36
C ILE A 10 -10.70 -14.73 -29.03
N PHE A 11 -10.51 -14.06 -27.89
CA PHE A 11 -10.76 -14.67 -26.59
C PHE A 11 -12.25 -14.85 -26.30
N HIS A 12 -13.12 -13.95 -26.76
CA HIS A 12 -14.57 -14.10 -26.65
C HIS A 12 -15.08 -15.25 -27.50
N GLU A 13 -14.60 -15.35 -28.74
CA GLU A 13 -14.93 -16.44 -29.65
C GLU A 13 -14.51 -17.79 -29.06
N ALA A 14 -13.30 -17.91 -28.53
CA ALA A 14 -12.83 -19.14 -27.91
C ALA A 14 -13.66 -19.52 -26.67
N VAL A 15 -14.09 -18.55 -25.86
CA VAL A 15 -15.00 -18.80 -24.72
C VAL A 15 -16.39 -19.22 -25.17
N ALA A 16 -16.91 -18.67 -26.27
CA ALA A 16 -18.22 -19.04 -26.81
C ALA A 16 -18.26 -20.46 -27.38
N HIS A 17 -17.12 -20.95 -27.90
CA HIS A 17 -17.00 -22.28 -28.54
C HIS A 17 -16.33 -23.34 -27.65
N ASP A 18 -16.16 -23.07 -26.35
CA ASP A 18 -15.49 -24.00 -25.41
C ASP A 18 -14.02 -24.33 -25.78
N ASP A 19 -13.36 -23.47 -26.57
CA ASP A 19 -12.01 -23.69 -27.09
C ASP A 19 -10.93 -23.30 -26.08
N VAL A 20 -10.74 -24.19 -25.12
CA VAL A 20 -9.67 -24.11 -24.12
C VAL A 20 -8.27 -24.04 -24.75
N LYS A 21 -8.06 -24.72 -25.88
CA LYS A 21 -6.74 -24.84 -26.51
C LYS A 21 -6.30 -23.51 -27.12
N THR A 22 -7.17 -22.85 -27.87
CA THR A 22 -6.90 -21.52 -28.42
C THR A 22 -6.60 -20.51 -27.33
N ILE A 23 -7.35 -20.52 -26.21
CA ILE A 23 -7.07 -19.63 -25.08
C ILE A 23 -5.65 -19.87 -24.53
N GLN A 24 -5.24 -21.12 -24.37
CA GLN A 24 -3.92 -21.46 -23.85
C GLN A 24 -2.80 -21.05 -24.80
N GLU A 25 -2.95 -21.32 -26.10
CA GLU A 25 -1.98 -20.95 -27.14
C GLU A 25 -1.77 -19.43 -27.22
N LEU A 26 -2.86 -18.66 -27.25
CA LEU A 26 -2.79 -17.21 -27.28
C LEU A 26 -2.08 -16.65 -26.05
N ARG A 27 -2.37 -17.19 -24.87
CA ARG A 27 -1.71 -16.75 -23.63
C ARG A 27 -0.24 -17.14 -23.59
N ALA A 28 0.13 -18.31 -24.11
CA ALA A 28 1.52 -18.71 -24.26
C ALA A 28 2.31 -17.77 -25.20
N GLN A 29 1.64 -17.21 -26.21
CA GLN A 29 2.19 -16.19 -27.10
C GLN A 29 2.24 -14.78 -26.46
N GLY A 30 1.73 -14.61 -25.24
CA GLY A 30 1.77 -13.36 -24.48
C GLY A 30 0.54 -12.47 -24.63
N TYR A 31 -0.49 -12.90 -25.37
CA TYR A 31 -1.76 -12.19 -25.46
C TYR A 31 -2.53 -12.26 -24.14
N GLN A 32 -3.29 -11.20 -23.84
CA GLN A 32 -4.03 -11.08 -22.58
C GLN A 32 -5.54 -11.03 -22.84
N PRO A 33 -6.36 -11.79 -22.09
CA PRO A 33 -7.82 -11.77 -22.23
C PRO A 33 -8.41 -10.57 -21.48
N VAL A 34 -8.20 -9.37 -22.02
CA VAL A 34 -8.52 -8.09 -21.33
C VAL A 34 -9.43 -7.19 -22.13
N THR A 35 -9.54 -7.41 -23.44
CA THR A 35 -10.38 -6.63 -24.35
C THR A 35 -11.86 -6.82 -24.01
N VAL A 36 -12.66 -5.77 -24.13
CA VAL A 36 -14.12 -5.86 -24.03
C VAL A 36 -14.80 -5.96 -25.39
N ASP A 37 -15.97 -6.60 -25.44
CA ASP A 37 -16.81 -6.63 -26.63
C ASP A 37 -17.61 -5.32 -26.81
N LYS A 38 -18.48 -5.29 -27.83
CA LYS A 38 -19.39 -4.16 -28.10
C LYS A 38 -20.39 -3.85 -26.97
N ASN A 39 -20.61 -4.81 -26.07
CA ASN A 39 -21.49 -4.67 -24.91
C ASN A 39 -20.71 -4.27 -23.64
N GLY A 40 -19.38 -4.14 -23.73
CA GLY A 40 -18.51 -3.87 -22.59
C GLY A 40 -18.13 -5.11 -21.78
N ASP A 41 -18.43 -6.32 -22.27
CA ASP A 41 -18.14 -7.57 -21.57
C ASP A 41 -16.72 -8.09 -21.89
N SER A 42 -15.96 -8.46 -20.86
CA SER A 42 -14.70 -9.20 -21.03
C SER A 42 -14.96 -10.69 -21.33
N PRO A 43 -13.96 -11.46 -21.80
CA PRO A 43 -14.09 -12.91 -21.94
C PRO A 43 -14.48 -13.62 -20.63
N MET A 44 -14.10 -13.05 -19.48
CA MET A 44 -14.48 -13.54 -18.16
C MET A 44 -15.95 -13.27 -17.83
N ASP A 45 -16.49 -12.14 -18.28
CA ASP A 45 -17.91 -11.80 -18.11
C ASP A 45 -18.78 -12.67 -18.99
N LEU A 46 -18.38 -12.87 -20.25
CA LEU A 46 -19.02 -13.83 -21.16
C LEU A 46 -19.08 -15.22 -20.52
N LEU A 47 -17.94 -15.74 -20.03
CA LEU A 47 -17.89 -17.04 -19.34
C LEU A 47 -18.79 -17.09 -18.10
N SER A 48 -18.89 -15.98 -17.35
CA SER A 48 -19.73 -15.90 -16.15
C SER A 48 -21.23 -15.93 -16.48
N LYS A 49 -21.63 -15.44 -17.66
CA LYS A 49 -23.04 -15.36 -18.09
C LYS A 49 -23.53 -16.65 -18.77
N ARG A 50 -22.63 -17.50 -19.28
CA ARG A 50 -23.00 -18.77 -19.91
C ARG A 50 -23.66 -19.70 -18.91
N GLN A 51 -24.88 -20.16 -19.21
CA GLN A 51 -25.61 -21.17 -18.41
C GLN A 51 -25.66 -22.54 -19.10
N ASP A 52 -25.21 -22.60 -20.34
CA ASP A 52 -25.28 -23.75 -21.25
C ASP A 52 -24.11 -24.73 -21.10
N ILE A 53 -23.12 -24.43 -20.25
CA ILE A 53 -21.96 -25.29 -19.99
C ILE A 53 -21.97 -25.85 -18.57
N ASN A 54 -21.47 -27.07 -18.44
CA ASN A 54 -21.25 -27.71 -17.15
C ASN A 54 -20.08 -27.08 -16.37
N ASP A 55 -19.97 -27.42 -15.08
CA ASP A 55 -18.96 -26.85 -14.19
C ASP A 55 -17.53 -27.23 -14.56
N GLU A 56 -17.32 -28.41 -15.14
CA GLU A 56 -16.00 -28.86 -15.57
C GLU A 56 -15.46 -28.00 -16.73
N THR A 57 -16.28 -27.80 -17.77
CA THR A 57 -15.95 -26.92 -18.91
C THR A 57 -15.75 -25.49 -18.44
N ARG A 58 -16.64 -24.99 -17.58
CA ARG A 58 -16.51 -23.65 -16.98
C ARG A 58 -15.19 -23.51 -16.22
N HIS A 59 -14.82 -24.49 -15.41
CA HIS A 59 -13.57 -24.49 -14.67
C HIS A 59 -12.35 -24.51 -15.60
N LYS A 60 -12.36 -25.33 -16.66
CA LYS A 60 -11.27 -25.39 -17.64
C LYS A 60 -11.09 -24.06 -18.39
N LEU A 61 -12.18 -23.42 -18.81
CA LEU A 61 -12.15 -22.10 -19.46
C LEU A 61 -11.65 -21.02 -18.49
N HIS A 62 -12.19 -20.98 -17.27
CA HIS A 62 -11.79 -20.03 -16.22
C HIS A 62 -10.30 -20.15 -15.90
N HIS A 63 -9.83 -21.36 -15.65
CA HIS A 63 -8.43 -21.65 -15.39
C HIS A 63 -7.56 -21.25 -16.59
N SER A 64 -8.00 -21.54 -17.82
CA SER A 64 -7.23 -21.22 -19.02
C SER A 64 -7.11 -19.72 -19.25
N LEU A 65 -8.13 -18.92 -18.91
CA LEU A 65 -8.08 -17.45 -18.97
C LEU A 65 -7.18 -16.85 -17.88
N LEU A 66 -7.20 -17.41 -16.66
CA LEU A 66 -6.64 -16.75 -15.48
C LEU A 66 -5.36 -17.37 -14.91
N SER A 67 -4.96 -18.57 -15.32
CA SER A 67 -3.80 -19.26 -14.75
C SER A 67 -2.52 -18.43 -14.83
N SER A 68 -1.66 -18.51 -13.82
CA SER A 68 -0.39 -17.78 -13.87
C SER A 68 0.60 -18.44 -14.84
N LEU A 69 1.14 -17.67 -15.78
CA LEU A 69 2.27 -18.08 -16.63
C LEU A 69 3.63 -17.85 -15.96
N ASN A 70 3.63 -17.43 -14.70
CA ASN A 70 4.88 -17.26 -13.95
C ASN A 70 5.37 -18.62 -13.44
N PRO A 71 6.63 -19.00 -13.70
CA PRO A 71 7.15 -20.32 -13.33
C PRO A 71 7.20 -20.57 -11.83
N THR A 72 7.20 -19.53 -11.00
CA THR A 72 7.20 -19.65 -9.53
C THR A 72 5.79 -19.77 -8.95
N ALA A 73 4.74 -19.53 -9.74
CA ALA A 73 3.37 -19.67 -9.27
C ALA A 73 3.06 -21.15 -8.99
N PRO A 74 2.35 -21.47 -7.89
CA PRO A 74 1.91 -22.84 -7.63
C PRO A 74 1.09 -23.41 -8.79
N ARG A 75 1.20 -24.72 -9.02
CA ARG A 75 0.40 -25.43 -10.02
C ARG A 75 -1.10 -25.22 -9.74
N GLY A 76 -1.87 -24.90 -10.76
CA GLY A 76 -3.30 -24.61 -10.62
C GLY A 76 -3.62 -23.20 -10.10
N TYR A 77 -2.61 -22.35 -9.87
CA TYR A 77 -2.84 -21.00 -9.37
C TYR A 77 -3.59 -20.13 -10.39
N VAL A 78 -4.77 -19.71 -9.99
CA VAL A 78 -5.63 -18.75 -10.69
C VAL A 78 -5.43 -17.36 -10.13
N LYS A 79 -5.07 -16.39 -10.98
CA LYS A 79 -4.85 -15.00 -10.57
C LYS A 79 -6.10 -14.40 -9.90
N PRO A 80 -5.94 -13.41 -8.99
CA PRO A 80 -7.06 -12.68 -8.42
C PRO A 80 -7.79 -11.86 -9.49
N GLU A 81 -9.09 -11.66 -9.28
CA GLU A 81 -10.00 -10.93 -10.17
C GLU A 81 -10.27 -9.51 -9.65
N ALA A 82 -10.13 -9.29 -8.33
CA ALA A 82 -10.19 -7.97 -7.71
C ALA A 82 -8.95 -7.69 -6.86
N PHE A 83 -8.60 -6.42 -6.73
CA PHE A 83 -7.46 -5.96 -5.95
C PHE A 83 -7.81 -4.77 -5.09
N HIS A 84 -7.22 -4.71 -3.90
CA HIS A 84 -7.24 -3.53 -3.04
C HIS A 84 -5.80 -3.17 -2.68
N GLY A 85 -5.40 -1.93 -2.92
CA GLY A 85 -4.15 -1.41 -2.38
C GLY A 85 -4.40 -0.70 -1.06
N SER A 86 -3.51 -0.82 -0.09
CA SER A 86 -3.58 0.05 1.09
C SER A 86 -2.22 0.24 1.75
N PRO A 87 -1.90 1.46 2.20
CA PRO A 87 -0.80 1.67 3.12
C PRO A 87 -1.09 1.10 4.52
N TRP A 88 -2.35 0.84 4.86
CA TRP A 88 -2.84 0.28 6.13
C TRP A 88 -3.00 -1.24 6.08
N GLY A 89 -2.16 -1.92 5.29
CA GLY A 89 -2.33 -3.35 5.03
C GLY A 89 -2.24 -4.23 6.27
N PHE A 90 -1.38 -3.88 7.23
CA PHE A 90 -1.29 -4.64 8.48
C PHE A 90 -2.55 -4.50 9.33
N GLU A 91 -3.15 -3.31 9.38
CA GLU A 91 -4.37 -3.04 10.13
C GLU A 91 -5.57 -3.79 9.52
N ILE A 92 -5.60 -3.93 8.18
CA ILE A 92 -6.54 -4.78 7.47
C ILE A 92 -6.38 -6.25 7.89
N LEU A 93 -5.15 -6.76 7.95
CA LEU A 93 -4.90 -8.14 8.41
C LEU A 93 -5.32 -8.34 9.86
N ARG A 94 -4.93 -7.41 10.74
CA ARG A 94 -5.28 -7.44 12.17
C ARG A 94 -6.79 -7.44 12.39
N SER A 95 -7.52 -6.66 11.59
CA SER A 95 -8.98 -6.56 11.70
C SER A 95 -9.73 -7.65 10.94
N ALA A 96 -9.01 -8.49 10.18
CA ALA A 96 -9.51 -9.55 9.31
C ALA A 96 -10.55 -9.09 8.26
N ALA A 97 -10.59 -7.79 7.96
CA ALA A 97 -11.52 -7.20 7.01
C ALA A 97 -10.97 -5.91 6.40
N LEU A 98 -11.42 -5.59 5.19
CA LEU A 98 -11.38 -4.22 4.69
C LEU A 98 -12.48 -3.44 5.39
N LYS A 99 -12.08 -2.73 6.45
CA LYS A 99 -12.97 -1.87 7.22
C LYS A 99 -12.89 -0.43 6.76
N THR A 100 -13.98 0.29 6.94
CA THR A 100 -13.93 1.75 6.86
C THR A 100 -12.89 2.29 7.83
N GLY A 101 -12.12 3.29 7.43
CA GLY A 101 -11.38 4.10 8.40
C GLY A 101 -12.37 4.57 9.47
N ALA A 102 -12.15 4.20 10.72
CA ALA A 102 -12.98 4.66 11.83
C ALA A 102 -13.00 6.19 11.81
N ASN A 103 -14.19 6.76 11.57
CA ASN A 103 -14.52 8.19 11.63
C ASN A 103 -13.77 9.14 10.66
N ASP A 104 -14.18 9.22 9.38
CA ASP A 104 -13.99 10.46 8.62
C ASP A 104 -15.31 11.00 8.02
N PRO A 105 -15.91 12.07 8.59
CA PRO A 105 -17.09 12.75 8.03
C PRO A 105 -16.77 13.61 6.80
N LYS A 106 -15.56 13.53 6.23
CA LYS A 106 -15.11 14.38 5.12
C LYS A 106 -15.35 13.69 3.77
N GLY A 107 -16.39 14.10 3.04
CA GLY A 107 -16.48 14.15 1.56
C GLY A 107 -16.11 12.93 0.68
N GLY A 108 -16.89 12.70 -0.37
CA GLY A 108 -16.90 11.48 -1.22
C GLY A 108 -15.58 10.93 -1.80
N SER A 109 -14.50 11.70 -1.92
CA SER A 109 -13.19 11.15 -2.34
C SER A 109 -12.39 10.52 -1.18
N GLN A 110 -12.61 10.99 0.05
CA GLN A 110 -11.99 10.49 1.28
C GLN A 110 -12.89 9.43 1.95
N SER A 111 -14.21 9.51 1.74
CA SER A 111 -15.20 8.52 2.19
C SER A 111 -15.04 7.11 1.59
N LEU A 112 -14.27 6.96 0.51
CA LEU A 112 -14.00 5.67 -0.14
C LEU A 112 -12.61 5.10 0.21
N GLU A 113 -11.80 5.82 0.98
CA GLU A 113 -10.50 5.31 1.47
C GLU A 113 -10.73 4.03 2.29
N GLY A 114 -10.22 2.91 1.78
CA GLY A 114 -10.41 1.57 2.37
C GLY A 114 -11.51 0.71 1.74
N LYS A 115 -12.32 1.23 0.80
CA LYS A 115 -13.41 0.47 0.13
C LYS A 115 -13.20 0.23 -1.36
N VAL A 116 -12.21 0.89 -1.96
CA VAL A 116 -11.98 0.79 -3.40
C VAL A 116 -11.42 -0.58 -3.75
N PHE A 117 -12.15 -1.31 -4.59
CA PHE A 117 -11.66 -2.45 -5.34
C PHE A 117 -11.34 -2.01 -6.76
N PHE A 118 -10.18 -2.43 -7.23
CA PHE A 118 -9.86 -2.46 -8.64
C PHE A 118 -10.26 -3.84 -9.15
N SER A 119 -11.28 -3.92 -9.99
CA SER A 119 -11.80 -5.17 -10.54
C SER A 119 -11.52 -5.27 -12.03
N ASP A 120 -11.24 -6.48 -12.49
CA ASP A 120 -11.11 -6.84 -13.90
C ASP A 120 -12.41 -6.76 -14.72
N ARG A 121 -13.48 -6.23 -14.14
CA ARG A 121 -14.81 -6.07 -14.76
C ARG A 121 -15.33 -4.63 -14.68
N THR A 122 -14.52 -3.70 -14.17
CA THR A 122 -14.89 -2.27 -14.17
C THR A 122 -13.90 -1.48 -15.03
N PRO A 123 -14.34 -0.95 -16.19
CA PRO A 123 -13.52 -0.02 -16.95
C PRO A 123 -13.22 1.23 -16.10
N LEU A 124 -12.02 1.79 -16.24
CA LEU A 124 -11.61 2.96 -15.45
C LEU A 124 -12.27 4.25 -15.96
N SER A 125 -12.66 4.26 -17.24
CA SER A 125 -13.34 5.35 -17.93
C SER A 125 -14.43 4.84 -18.88
N ILE A 126 -15.45 5.67 -19.13
CA ILE A 126 -16.46 5.42 -20.17
C ILE A 126 -15.76 5.51 -21.52
N GLY A 127 -15.45 4.36 -22.14
CA GLY A 127 -14.72 4.26 -23.40
C GLY A 127 -13.44 3.43 -23.35
N ASP A 128 -13.04 2.89 -22.20
CA ASP A 128 -11.93 1.94 -22.15
C ASP A 128 -12.28 0.65 -22.90
N VAL A 129 -11.39 0.24 -23.82
CA VAL A 129 -11.54 -1.00 -24.62
C VAL A 129 -10.94 -2.23 -23.92
N GLU A 130 -10.41 -2.07 -22.71
CA GLU A 130 -9.84 -3.15 -21.89
C GLU A 130 -10.29 -3.03 -20.43
N THR A 131 -10.66 -4.14 -19.78
CA THR A 131 -11.07 -4.13 -18.35
C THR A 131 -9.96 -4.44 -17.35
N ARG A 132 -8.80 -4.92 -17.81
CA ARG A 132 -7.67 -5.32 -16.93
C ARG A 132 -6.42 -4.49 -17.12
N ASP A 133 -6.45 -3.50 -18.01
CA ASP A 133 -5.26 -2.67 -18.21
C ASP A 133 -4.90 -2.02 -16.88
N LYS A 134 -3.66 -2.23 -16.45
CA LYS A 134 -3.11 -1.63 -15.22
C LYS A 134 -3.82 -2.01 -13.92
N LEU A 135 -4.69 -3.03 -13.88
CA LEU A 135 -5.44 -3.46 -12.67
C LEU A 135 -4.57 -3.53 -11.40
N ARG A 136 -3.47 -4.31 -11.47
CA ARG A 136 -2.49 -4.42 -10.39
C ARG A 136 -1.71 -3.13 -10.15
N GLN A 137 -1.44 -2.37 -11.21
CA GLN A 137 -0.71 -1.11 -11.10
C GLN A 137 -1.54 -0.04 -10.37
N SER A 138 -2.84 0.05 -10.63
CA SER A 138 -3.75 0.96 -9.92
C SER A 138 -3.78 0.64 -8.43
N ALA A 139 -3.93 -0.64 -8.07
CA ALA A 139 -3.86 -1.07 -6.67
C ALA A 139 -2.49 -0.72 -6.03
N ARG A 140 -1.38 -0.91 -6.75
CA ARG A 140 -0.04 -0.53 -6.23
C ARG A 140 0.11 0.96 -6.00
N ILE A 141 -0.35 1.79 -6.94
CA ILE A 141 -0.30 3.26 -6.81
C ILE A 141 -1.14 3.67 -5.60
N TYR A 142 -2.33 3.11 -5.48
CA TYR A 142 -3.23 3.39 -4.37
C TYR A 142 -2.64 2.93 -3.01
N ALA A 143 -1.92 1.81 -2.99
CA ALA A 143 -1.23 1.30 -1.79
C ALA A 143 -0.13 2.21 -1.26
N LEU A 144 0.38 3.15 -2.07
CA LEU A 144 1.36 4.14 -1.60
C LEU A 144 0.71 5.18 -0.66
N GLY A 145 -0.61 5.34 -0.72
CA GLY A 145 -1.31 6.38 0.04
C GLY A 145 -0.85 7.79 -0.31
N ALA A 146 -0.41 7.98 -1.56
CA ALA A 146 0.17 9.22 -2.06
C ALA A 146 -0.87 10.31 -2.28
N GLY A 147 -0.52 11.56 -1.99
CA GLY A 147 -1.36 12.73 -2.23
C GLY A 147 -0.98 13.95 -1.39
N SER A 148 -1.45 15.13 -1.79
CA SER A 148 -0.94 16.44 -1.34
C SER A 148 -1.61 17.01 -0.08
N LYS A 149 -2.19 16.19 0.79
CA LYS A 149 -2.88 16.65 2.02
C LYS A 149 -2.17 16.13 3.26
N LEU A 150 -2.16 16.92 4.34
CA LEU A 150 -1.66 16.52 5.68
C LEU A 150 -2.25 15.19 6.21
N THR A 151 -3.38 14.76 5.66
CA THR A 151 -4.06 13.53 6.05
C THR A 151 -3.57 12.29 5.31
N THR A 152 -2.80 12.42 4.23
CA THR A 152 -2.31 11.28 3.45
C THR A 152 -1.21 10.54 4.21
N VAL A 153 -1.04 9.25 3.92
CA VAL A 153 0.02 8.46 4.56
C VAL A 153 1.40 8.95 4.13
N GLU A 154 1.56 9.35 2.87
CA GLU A 154 2.81 9.90 2.36
C GLU A 154 3.24 11.12 3.18
N THR A 155 2.39 12.14 3.29
CA THR A 155 2.72 13.34 4.07
C THR A 155 2.90 13.05 5.56
N ARG A 156 2.12 12.13 6.14
CA ARG A 156 2.34 11.71 7.54
C ARG A 156 3.67 11.00 7.75
N SER A 157 4.11 10.20 6.77
CA SER A 157 5.42 9.54 6.80
C SER A 157 6.54 10.57 6.74
N GLU A 158 6.40 11.59 5.89
CA GLU A 158 7.36 12.68 5.76
C GLU A 158 7.47 13.52 7.05
N ILE A 159 6.33 13.91 7.62
CA ILE A 159 6.26 14.63 8.90
C ILE A 159 6.92 13.80 10.01
N TYR A 160 6.63 12.49 10.08
CA TYR A 160 7.21 11.59 11.08
C TYR A 160 8.74 11.52 10.95
N LEU A 161 9.26 11.35 9.73
CA LEU A 161 10.70 11.28 9.48
C LEU A 161 11.43 12.54 9.96
N LEU A 162 10.91 13.72 9.60
CA LEU A 162 11.48 15.00 10.01
C LEU A 162 11.36 15.24 11.53
N ALA A 163 10.19 15.02 12.12
CA ALA A 163 9.95 15.19 13.55
C ALA A 163 10.87 14.28 14.38
N ARG A 164 10.99 13.01 13.97
CA ARG A 164 11.89 12.05 14.63
C ARG A 164 13.35 12.44 14.50
N ALA A 165 13.80 12.90 13.32
CA ALA A 165 15.17 13.36 13.14
C ALA A 165 15.47 14.54 14.09
N VAL A 166 14.55 15.50 14.20
CA VAL A 166 14.63 16.62 15.15
C VAL A 166 14.67 16.14 16.61
N ASN A 167 13.78 15.23 17.01
CA ASN A 167 13.74 14.72 18.38
C ASN A 167 15.00 13.92 18.74
N ARG A 168 15.58 13.18 17.79
CA ARG A 168 16.89 12.54 17.96
C ARG A 168 18.01 13.58 18.14
N ALA A 169 18.01 14.65 17.34
CA ALA A 169 18.97 15.73 17.49
C ALA A 169 18.85 16.43 18.86
N TYR A 170 17.63 16.66 19.36
CA TYR A 170 17.40 17.15 20.72
C TYR A 170 17.95 16.22 21.80
N LYS A 171 17.76 14.89 21.65
CA LYS A 171 18.26 13.89 22.61
C LYS A 171 19.79 13.82 22.68
N HIS A 172 20.47 14.09 21.58
CA HIS A 172 21.93 14.00 21.48
C HIS A 172 22.65 15.36 21.47
N ASP A 173 21.91 16.46 21.61
CA ASP A 173 22.40 17.83 21.44
C ASP A 173 23.24 18.02 20.16
N ALA A 174 22.76 17.40 19.07
CA ALA A 174 23.51 17.25 17.83
C ALA A 174 22.71 17.78 16.64
N PHE A 175 22.55 19.10 16.58
CA PHE A 175 21.98 19.78 15.42
C PHE A 175 23.11 20.06 14.42
N PRO A 176 23.16 19.37 13.26
CA PRO A 176 24.09 19.76 12.20
C PRO A 176 23.72 21.19 11.74
N GLY A 177 24.62 21.89 11.04
CA GLY A 177 24.51 23.33 10.71
C GLY A 177 23.25 23.76 9.93
N ALA A 178 22.10 23.67 10.57
CA ALA A 178 20.78 23.81 10.00
C ALA A 178 20.44 25.29 9.87
N PRO A 179 19.83 25.71 8.75
CA PRO A 179 19.33 27.06 8.61
C PRO A 179 18.30 27.35 9.69
N LYS A 180 18.46 28.47 10.42
CA LYS A 180 17.56 28.86 11.50
C LYS A 180 16.49 29.80 10.98
N ILE A 181 15.24 29.59 11.40
CA ILE A 181 14.10 30.44 11.03
C ILE A 181 13.24 30.81 12.24
N ALA A 182 12.42 31.85 12.07
CA ALA A 182 11.29 32.12 12.95
C ALA A 182 10.01 31.49 12.38
N LEU A 183 9.28 30.74 13.21
CA LEU A 183 8.01 30.13 12.85
C LEU A 183 6.88 31.15 12.97
N LEU A 184 6.12 31.34 11.89
CA LEU A 184 4.96 32.22 11.91
C LEU A 184 3.76 31.55 12.60
N LEU A 185 3.24 32.20 13.64
CA LEU A 185 2.05 31.79 14.38
C LEU A 185 0.83 32.62 13.97
N PRO A 186 -0.35 32.00 13.79
CA PRO A 186 -1.55 32.71 13.40
C PRO A 186 -2.16 33.60 14.51
N SER A 187 -1.96 33.25 15.79
CA SER A 187 -2.43 33.97 16.97
C SER A 187 -1.62 33.55 18.20
N ALA A 188 -1.56 34.41 19.22
CA ALA A 188 -0.95 34.15 20.53
C ALA A 188 -1.91 33.57 21.58
N ASP A 189 -3.21 33.45 21.29
CA ASP A 189 -4.25 33.08 22.28
C ASP A 189 -4.05 31.68 22.87
N ASN A 190 -3.50 30.76 22.08
CA ASN A 190 -3.12 29.42 22.52
C ASN A 190 -1.78 29.05 21.87
N PRO A 191 -0.65 29.39 22.51
CA PRO A 191 0.67 29.29 21.89
C PRO A 191 1.07 27.84 21.61
N GLU A 192 0.75 26.91 22.51
CA GLU A 192 1.05 25.49 22.32
C GLU A 192 0.34 24.93 21.09
N LYS A 193 -0.97 25.21 20.95
CA LYS A 193 -1.75 24.77 19.79
C LYS A 193 -1.29 25.46 18.50
N ALA A 194 -0.99 26.75 18.56
CA ALA A 194 -0.50 27.52 17.42
C ALA A 194 0.84 26.97 16.92
N VAL A 195 1.81 26.76 17.83
CA VAL A 195 3.12 26.16 17.51
C VAL A 195 2.95 24.77 16.94
N TYR A 196 2.15 23.91 17.56
CA TYR A 196 1.87 22.56 17.05
C TYR A 196 1.33 22.57 15.61
N LEU A 197 0.32 23.40 15.32
CA LEU A 197 -0.28 23.47 13.97
C LEU A 197 0.67 24.08 12.94
N SER A 198 1.41 25.12 13.32
CA SER A 198 2.41 25.75 12.45
C SER A 198 3.57 24.79 12.16
N LEU A 199 4.06 24.04 13.16
CA LEU A 199 5.10 23.02 12.98
C LEU A 199 4.62 21.87 12.10
N LEU A 200 3.40 21.39 12.29
CA LEU A 200 2.84 20.34 11.44
C LEU A 200 2.80 20.76 9.96
N SER A 201 2.38 22.00 9.71
CA SER A 201 2.35 22.59 8.37
C SER A 201 3.76 22.80 7.81
N HIS A 202 4.70 23.26 8.66
CA HIS A 202 6.10 23.46 8.30
C HIS A 202 6.80 22.16 7.92
N LEU A 203 6.61 21.10 8.71
CA LEU A 203 7.14 19.76 8.42
C LEU A 203 6.62 19.23 7.09
N ALA A 204 5.31 19.35 6.85
CA ALA A 204 4.70 18.92 5.59
C ALA A 204 5.22 19.69 4.37
N ALA A 205 5.45 21.00 4.52
CA ALA A 205 6.01 21.82 3.44
C ALA A 205 7.45 21.41 3.06
N HIS A 206 8.17 20.74 3.97
CA HIS A 206 9.55 20.31 3.78
C HIS A 206 9.70 18.79 3.61
N GLY A 207 8.60 18.08 3.35
CA GLY A 207 8.60 16.61 3.22
C GLY A 207 9.58 16.06 2.17
N ALA A 208 9.85 16.82 1.10
CA ALA A 208 10.82 16.46 0.06
C ALA A 208 12.26 16.24 0.58
N LEU A 209 12.63 16.82 1.74
CA LEU A 209 13.92 16.60 2.38
C LEU A 209 14.10 15.16 2.88
N THR A 210 13.01 14.41 3.03
CA THR A 210 13.07 13.02 3.50
C THR A 210 13.65 12.04 2.49
N HIS A 211 13.90 12.48 1.25
CA HIS A 211 14.64 11.71 0.24
C HIS A 211 16.17 11.71 0.47
N GLU A 212 16.65 12.46 1.45
CA GLU A 212 18.05 12.44 1.87
C GLU A 212 18.47 11.08 2.46
N LYS A 213 19.76 10.75 2.35
CA LYS A 213 20.28 9.44 2.74
C LYS A 213 20.38 9.20 4.26
N SER A 214 20.30 10.25 5.08
CA SER A 214 20.42 10.17 6.54
C SER A 214 19.72 11.34 7.23
N ASP A 215 19.35 11.15 8.50
CA ASP A 215 18.78 12.19 9.36
C ASP A 215 19.69 13.44 9.41
N GLU A 216 21.02 13.25 9.49
CA GLU A 216 21.99 14.36 9.49
C GLU A 216 21.91 15.22 8.22
N LYS A 217 21.85 14.59 7.04
CA LYS A 217 21.75 15.30 5.75
C LYS A 217 20.41 16.00 5.58
N MET A 218 19.36 15.36 6.07
CA MET A 218 18.01 15.94 6.12
C MET A 218 18.00 17.21 6.97
N LEU A 219 18.54 17.13 8.19
CA LEU A 219 18.57 18.25 9.14
C LEU A 219 19.46 19.41 8.71
N MET A 220 20.59 19.16 8.03
CA MET A 220 21.43 20.23 7.46
C MET A 220 20.67 21.16 6.52
N LYS A 221 19.64 20.65 5.84
CA LYS A 221 18.83 21.41 4.86
C LYS A 221 17.51 21.88 5.44
N PHE A 222 17.08 21.32 6.56
CA PHE A 222 15.80 21.63 7.17
C PHE A 222 15.84 23.01 7.81
N PRO A 223 14.97 23.95 7.41
CA PRO A 223 14.83 25.25 8.07
C PRO A 223 14.32 25.05 9.48
N PHE A 224 15.23 25.00 10.44
CA PHE A 224 14.96 24.67 11.82
C PHE A 224 14.35 25.88 12.55
N PRO A 225 13.11 25.76 13.04
CA PRO A 225 12.51 26.81 13.85
C PRO A 225 13.25 26.95 15.17
N VAL A 226 13.77 28.16 15.45
CA VAL A 226 14.43 28.49 16.73
C VAL A 226 13.70 29.61 17.48
N ASP A 227 12.82 30.32 16.78
CA ASP A 227 12.03 31.42 17.33
C ASP A 227 10.61 31.43 16.74
N VAL A 228 9.73 32.26 17.27
CA VAL A 228 8.35 32.41 16.79
C VAL A 228 8.01 33.88 16.56
N THR A 229 7.23 34.15 15.51
CA THR A 229 6.63 35.46 15.24
C THR A 229 5.13 35.31 15.18
N VAL A 230 4.38 36.20 15.84
CA VAL A 230 2.92 36.18 15.78
C VAL A 230 2.43 37.17 14.73
N LYS A 231 1.51 36.73 13.86
CA LYS A 231 1.05 37.49 12.70
C LYS A 231 0.42 38.85 13.06
N ASP A 232 -0.19 38.96 14.23
CA ASP A 232 -0.83 40.18 14.74
C ASP A 232 0.15 41.15 15.44
N GLY A 233 1.44 40.80 15.53
CA GLY A 233 2.46 41.61 16.20
C GLY A 233 2.39 41.59 17.72
N SER A 234 1.61 40.67 18.31
CA SER A 234 1.59 40.45 19.76
C SER A 234 2.96 40.01 20.30
N ALA A 235 3.17 40.23 21.62
CA ALA A 235 4.47 40.11 22.26
C ALA A 235 5.11 38.73 22.04
N ALA A 236 6.40 38.73 21.71
CA ALA A 236 7.21 37.53 21.54
C ALA A 236 7.36 36.77 22.87
N PHE A 237 7.37 35.44 22.80
CA PHE A 237 7.67 34.57 23.94
C PHE A 237 9.15 34.67 24.29
N SER A 238 9.52 34.37 25.54
CA SER A 238 10.95 34.31 25.88
C SER A 238 11.63 33.17 25.12
N SER A 239 12.93 33.28 24.83
CA SER A 239 13.66 32.24 24.10
C SER A 239 13.58 30.87 24.78
N GLN A 240 13.52 30.84 26.12
CA GLN A 240 13.36 29.60 26.89
C GLN A 240 11.95 29.00 26.75
N GLN A 241 10.91 29.84 26.75
CA GLN A 241 9.54 29.40 26.51
C GLN A 241 9.39 28.86 25.09
N THR A 242 9.92 29.56 24.08
CA THR A 242 9.89 29.13 22.69
C THR A 242 10.58 27.78 22.51
N ALA A 243 11.80 27.61 23.04
CA ALA A 243 12.52 26.35 22.96
C ALA A 243 11.75 25.19 23.61
N THR A 244 11.10 25.44 24.76
CA THR A 244 10.31 24.43 25.48
C THR A 244 9.08 24.00 24.67
N ILE A 245 8.28 24.97 24.20
CA ILE A 245 7.04 24.70 23.46
C ILE A 245 7.34 24.03 22.12
N MET A 246 8.39 24.46 21.41
CA MET A 246 8.81 23.82 20.16
C MET A 246 9.20 22.36 20.37
N ARG A 247 10.04 22.08 21.38
CA ARG A 247 10.47 20.71 21.70
C ARG A 247 9.27 19.82 22.04
N GLN A 248 8.39 20.27 22.92
CA GLN A 248 7.17 19.53 23.29
C GLN A 248 6.26 19.30 22.09
N ALA A 249 6.15 20.27 21.17
CA ALA A 249 5.35 20.11 19.97
C ALA A 249 5.96 19.08 19.00
N PHE A 250 7.28 19.04 18.80
CA PHE A 250 7.93 17.99 18.02
C PHE A 250 7.77 16.60 18.65
N GLU A 251 7.96 16.47 19.96
CA GLU A 251 7.75 15.23 20.71
C GLU A 251 6.31 14.74 20.56
N ARG A 252 5.33 15.65 20.70
CA ARG A 252 3.91 15.36 20.50
C ARG A 252 3.58 14.93 19.08
N ILE A 253 4.13 15.61 18.07
CA ILE A 253 3.88 15.28 16.65
C ILE A 253 4.38 13.86 16.35
N GLU A 254 5.60 13.51 16.77
CA GLU A 254 6.13 12.17 16.60
C GLU A 254 5.25 11.13 17.31
N GLN A 255 4.90 11.38 18.57
CA GLN A 255 4.10 10.46 19.38
C GLN A 255 2.71 10.22 18.78
N GLU A 256 1.99 11.27 18.38
CA GLU A 256 0.67 11.12 17.77
C GLU A 256 0.70 10.38 16.43
N LEU A 257 1.82 10.45 15.69
CA LEU A 257 2.02 9.68 14.47
C LEU A 257 2.22 8.19 14.78
N VAL A 258 3.05 7.88 15.77
CA VAL A 258 3.25 6.51 16.28
C VAL A 258 1.97 5.91 16.83
N ASP A 259 1.13 6.69 17.52
CA ASP A 259 -0.10 6.27 18.20
C ASP A 259 -1.31 6.08 17.26
N GLY A 260 -1.05 5.72 16.00
CA GLY A 260 -2.08 5.27 15.07
C GLY A 260 -2.49 6.27 14.00
N LYS A 261 -1.82 7.43 13.88
CA LYS A 261 -1.98 8.28 12.70
C LYS A 261 -1.10 7.83 11.53
N LEU A 262 -0.01 7.11 11.77
CA LEU A 262 0.83 6.48 10.75
C LEU A 262 0.58 4.96 10.71
N PRO A 263 0.58 4.32 9.53
CA PRO A 263 0.46 2.86 9.44
C PRO A 263 1.56 2.16 10.21
N TYR A 264 1.21 1.08 10.91
CA TYR A 264 2.13 0.39 11.81
C TYR A 264 3.37 -0.16 11.10
N LEU A 265 3.24 -0.63 9.85
CA LEU A 265 4.40 -1.08 9.07
C LEU A 265 5.36 0.06 8.74
N ASN A 266 4.85 1.28 8.52
CA ASN A 266 5.69 2.45 8.29
C ASN A 266 6.39 2.83 9.60
N VAL A 267 5.69 2.78 10.74
CA VAL A 267 6.27 3.02 12.07
C VAL A 267 7.41 2.03 12.37
N LEU A 268 7.20 0.74 12.14
CA LEU A 268 8.23 -0.30 12.29
C LEU A 268 9.39 -0.14 11.30
N ASN A 269 9.09 0.32 10.10
CA ASN A 269 10.08 0.62 9.05
C ASN A 269 10.54 2.07 9.10
N GLU A 270 10.53 2.67 10.30
CA GLU A 270 11.21 3.94 10.55
C GLU A 270 10.75 5.08 9.64
N GLY A 271 9.46 5.11 9.30
CA GLY A 271 8.82 6.12 8.45
C GLY A 271 8.81 5.74 6.97
N SER A 272 9.60 4.75 6.54
CA SER A 272 9.64 4.32 5.15
C SER A 272 8.43 3.45 4.80
N GLY A 273 7.71 3.82 3.72
CA GLY A 273 6.49 3.13 3.29
C GLY A 273 6.66 1.64 2.96
N VAL A 274 5.75 0.82 3.50
CA VAL A 274 5.63 -0.62 3.22
C VAL A 274 4.26 -0.89 2.56
N PRO A 275 4.10 -0.60 1.25
CA PRO A 275 2.82 -0.72 0.58
C PRO A 275 2.40 -2.19 0.42
N MET A 276 1.12 -2.47 0.65
CA MET A 276 0.53 -3.80 0.49
C MET A 276 -0.61 -3.78 -0.53
N VAL A 277 -0.72 -4.86 -1.29
CA VAL A 277 -1.84 -5.09 -2.19
C VAL A 277 -2.48 -6.43 -1.89
N PHE A 278 -3.79 -6.44 -1.69
CA PHE A 278 -4.61 -7.62 -1.47
C PHE A 278 -5.27 -8.02 -2.78
N GLY A 279 -5.16 -9.29 -3.16
CA GLY A 279 -5.81 -9.89 -4.31
C GLY A 279 -6.91 -10.84 -3.89
N PHE A 280 -8.12 -10.63 -4.38
CA PHE A 280 -9.32 -11.37 -4.04
C PHE A 280 -9.84 -12.20 -5.22
N SER A 281 -10.56 -13.27 -4.89
CA SER A 281 -11.45 -13.96 -5.84
C SER A 281 -12.53 -12.99 -6.37
N LYS A 282 -13.34 -13.44 -7.33
CA LYS A 282 -14.45 -12.67 -7.89
C LYS A 282 -15.29 -12.04 -6.77
N ILE A 283 -15.56 -10.74 -6.92
CA ILE A 283 -16.48 -9.97 -6.08
C ILE A 283 -17.64 -9.53 -6.95
N GLU A 284 -18.84 -9.87 -6.53
CA GLU A 284 -20.07 -9.49 -7.20
C GLU A 284 -20.67 -8.21 -6.59
N ASN A 285 -21.56 -7.58 -7.36
CA ASN A 285 -22.37 -6.44 -6.90
C ASN A 285 -21.54 -5.26 -6.37
N LEU A 286 -20.37 -5.02 -6.95
CA LEU A 286 -19.60 -3.80 -6.68
C LEU A 286 -20.39 -2.59 -7.15
N GLN A 287 -20.52 -1.60 -6.28
CA GLN A 287 -21.09 -0.30 -6.63
C GLN A 287 -20.03 0.56 -7.30
N THR A 288 -20.43 1.44 -8.22
CA THR A 288 -19.53 2.37 -8.89
C THR A 288 -19.79 3.79 -8.39
N HIS A 289 -18.72 4.47 -7.97
CA HIS A 289 -18.73 5.90 -7.68
C HIS A 289 -17.89 6.66 -8.71
N GLN A 290 -18.39 7.80 -9.18
CA GLN A 290 -17.69 8.64 -10.15
C GLN A 290 -17.20 9.93 -9.50
N ILE A 291 -15.91 10.21 -9.62
CA ILE A 291 -15.32 11.47 -9.16
C ILE A 291 -14.89 12.26 -10.38
N ARG A 292 -15.44 13.46 -10.53
CA ARG A 292 -15.04 14.40 -11.59
C ARG A 292 -13.95 15.33 -11.06
N ASN A 293 -12.75 15.20 -11.62
CA ASN A 293 -11.71 16.20 -11.45
C ASN A 293 -12.03 17.40 -12.34
N LYS A 294 -12.51 18.49 -11.73
CA LYS A 294 -12.89 19.73 -12.44
C LYS A 294 -11.71 20.40 -13.14
N LEU A 295 -10.49 20.28 -12.61
CA LEU A 295 -9.28 20.89 -13.18
C LEU A 295 -8.81 20.17 -14.44
N LEU A 296 -8.89 18.83 -14.46
CA LEU A 296 -8.45 18.00 -15.58
C LEU A 296 -9.59 17.60 -16.53
N ASN A 297 -10.81 18.04 -16.24
CA ASN A 297 -12.06 17.58 -16.88
C ASN A 297 -12.14 16.05 -17.04
N LYS A 298 -11.55 15.31 -16.11
CA LYS A 298 -11.45 13.84 -16.13
C LYS A 298 -12.43 13.25 -15.13
N VAL A 299 -13.19 12.24 -15.54
CA VAL A 299 -14.01 11.43 -14.64
C VAL A 299 -13.28 10.15 -14.33
N SER A 300 -13.12 9.85 -13.04
CA SER A 300 -12.56 8.59 -12.55
C SER A 300 -13.68 7.74 -11.95
N GLN A 301 -13.73 6.46 -12.28
CA GLN A 301 -14.66 5.51 -11.67
C GLN A 301 -13.96 4.68 -10.60
N TYR A 302 -14.64 4.45 -9.47
CA TYR A 302 -14.16 3.65 -8.35
C TYR A 302 -15.22 2.61 -7.98
N SER A 303 -14.82 1.33 -7.99
CA SER A 303 -15.67 0.23 -7.58
C SER A 303 -15.52 -0.02 -6.08
N TYR A 304 -16.61 -0.22 -5.36
CA TYR A 304 -16.56 -0.42 -3.91
C TYR A 304 -17.72 -1.27 -3.38
N GLN A 305 -17.56 -1.79 -2.16
CA GLN A 305 -18.67 -2.32 -1.38
C GLN A 305 -19.06 -1.34 -0.27
N PRO A 306 -20.37 -1.14 -0.01
CA PRO A 306 -20.82 -0.19 1.00
C PRO A 306 -20.52 -0.66 2.44
N THR A 307 -20.44 -1.97 2.65
CA THR A 307 -20.16 -2.61 3.94
C THR A 307 -18.71 -3.07 4.06
N ASP A 308 -18.25 -3.33 5.29
CA ASP A 308 -16.97 -3.97 5.53
C ASP A 308 -16.85 -5.30 4.78
N HIS A 309 -15.69 -5.58 4.22
CA HIS A 309 -15.43 -6.80 3.43
C HIS A 309 -14.51 -7.76 4.20
N PRO A 310 -15.00 -8.90 4.72
CA PRO A 310 -14.16 -9.88 5.40
C PRO A 310 -13.12 -10.47 4.47
N LEU A 311 -11.88 -10.64 4.94
CA LEU A 311 -10.83 -11.29 4.14
C LEU A 311 -11.15 -12.77 3.85
N SER A 312 -12.00 -13.40 4.67
CA SER A 312 -12.55 -14.73 4.45
C SER A 312 -13.55 -14.80 3.27
N GLY A 313 -14.02 -13.65 2.79
CA GLY A 313 -15.06 -13.53 1.76
C GLY A 313 -16.41 -13.12 2.35
N SER A 314 -17.25 -12.56 1.48
CA SER A 314 -18.62 -12.15 1.78
C SER A 314 -19.65 -13.00 1.02
N ALA A 315 -20.94 -12.75 1.23
CA ALA A 315 -22.00 -13.35 0.41
C ALA A 315 -21.85 -13.03 -1.10
N SER A 316 -21.24 -11.89 -1.44
CA SER A 316 -20.92 -11.51 -2.82
C SER A 316 -19.57 -12.06 -3.31
N GLY A 317 -18.98 -13.03 -2.60
CA GLY A 317 -17.66 -13.58 -2.90
C GLY A 317 -16.51 -12.74 -2.33
N GLY A 318 -15.35 -12.79 -2.98
CA GLY A 318 -14.19 -11.98 -2.63
C GLY A 318 -13.26 -12.53 -1.56
N LYS A 319 -13.18 -13.84 -1.35
CA LYS A 319 -12.17 -14.42 -0.46
C LYS A 319 -10.75 -13.99 -0.87
N LEU A 320 -9.93 -13.59 0.10
CA LEU A 320 -8.51 -13.26 -0.09
C LEU A 320 -7.75 -14.46 -0.64
N LYS A 321 -6.95 -14.22 -1.68
CA LYS A 321 -6.13 -15.25 -2.35
C LYS A 321 -4.64 -14.92 -2.33
N GLU A 322 -4.31 -13.64 -2.38
CA GLU A 322 -2.95 -13.17 -2.60
C GLU A 322 -2.69 -11.91 -1.76
N ILE A 323 -1.52 -11.84 -1.15
CA ILE A 323 -0.96 -10.59 -0.63
C ILE A 323 0.30 -10.31 -1.44
N GLU A 324 0.37 -9.13 -2.05
CA GLU A 324 1.54 -8.66 -2.80
C GLU A 324 2.30 -7.61 -2.00
N VAL A 325 3.62 -7.79 -1.92
CA VAL A 325 4.60 -6.86 -1.33
C VAL A 325 5.73 -6.59 -2.32
N LYS A 326 6.44 -5.46 -2.16
CA LYS A 326 7.46 -5.04 -3.16
C LYS A 326 8.74 -5.88 -3.11
N SER A 327 9.11 -6.39 -1.94
CA SER A 327 10.39 -7.07 -1.73
C SER A 327 10.34 -8.06 -0.55
N ARG A 328 11.40 -8.87 -0.41
CA ARG A 328 11.58 -9.74 0.76
C ARG A 328 11.75 -8.95 2.05
N GLN A 329 12.38 -7.77 1.98
CA GLN A 329 12.52 -6.89 3.14
C GLN A 329 11.15 -6.40 3.63
N ASP A 330 10.25 -6.04 2.71
CA ASP A 330 8.89 -5.64 3.08
C ASP A 330 8.08 -6.83 3.64
N LEU A 331 8.29 -8.04 3.13
CA LEU A 331 7.74 -9.26 3.74
C LEU A 331 8.28 -9.47 5.16
N ALA A 332 9.57 -9.24 5.41
CA ALA A 332 10.17 -9.37 6.73
C ALA A 332 9.55 -8.39 7.73
N THR A 333 9.34 -7.14 7.34
CA THR A 333 8.64 -6.15 8.18
C THR A 333 7.20 -6.58 8.49
N LEU A 334 6.48 -7.09 7.48
CA LEU A 334 5.14 -7.61 7.69
C LEU A 334 5.12 -8.79 8.67
N MET A 335 6.07 -9.74 8.54
CA MET A 335 6.18 -10.87 9.44
C MET A 335 6.47 -10.44 10.88
N LEU A 336 7.38 -9.48 11.07
CA LEU A 336 7.68 -8.94 12.40
C LEU A 336 6.43 -8.30 13.01
N ALA A 337 5.68 -7.51 12.23
CA ALA A 337 4.45 -6.89 12.68
C ALA A 337 3.41 -7.93 13.14
N CYS A 338 3.25 -9.00 12.34
CA CYS A 338 2.36 -10.12 12.67
C CYS A 338 2.75 -10.78 14.00
N VAL A 339 4.04 -11.06 14.22
CA VAL A 339 4.52 -11.66 15.47
C VAL A 339 4.33 -10.69 16.65
N ALA A 340 4.80 -9.45 16.52
CA ALA A 340 4.78 -8.44 17.60
C ALA A 340 3.37 -8.09 18.08
N LYS A 341 2.35 -8.27 17.23
CA LYS A 341 0.95 -7.98 17.55
C LYS A 341 0.08 -9.22 17.61
N ASN A 342 0.67 -10.41 17.60
CA ASN A 342 -0.04 -11.70 17.62
C ASN A 342 -1.16 -11.79 16.56
N VAL A 343 -0.86 -11.32 15.34
CA VAL A 343 -1.77 -11.40 14.19
C VAL A 343 -1.36 -12.58 13.33
N PRO A 344 -2.21 -13.62 13.19
CA PRO A 344 -1.89 -14.77 12.37
C PRO A 344 -1.77 -14.37 10.90
N PHE A 345 -0.87 -15.04 10.18
CA PHE A 345 -0.83 -14.91 8.73
C PHE A 345 -2.06 -15.63 8.14
N PRO A 346 -2.79 -15.04 7.18
CA PRO A 346 -3.99 -15.69 6.64
C PRO A 346 -3.67 -17.04 5.97
N ASP A 347 -4.37 -18.08 6.40
CA ASP A 347 -4.26 -19.41 5.81
C ASP A 347 -4.65 -19.40 4.34
N ASN A 348 -4.04 -20.30 3.55
CA ASN A 348 -4.33 -20.47 2.13
C ASN A 348 -4.18 -19.20 1.28
N THR A 349 -3.41 -18.22 1.76
CA THR A 349 -3.10 -16.98 1.04
C THR A 349 -1.68 -17.05 0.49
N LEU A 350 -1.53 -16.82 -0.81
CA LEU A 350 -0.20 -16.77 -1.45
C LEU A 350 0.47 -15.42 -1.23
N ILE A 351 1.78 -15.45 -1.09
CA ILE A 351 2.59 -14.23 -1.06
C ILE A 351 3.23 -14.01 -2.41
N ARG A 352 2.99 -12.84 -2.99
CA ARG A 352 3.60 -12.41 -4.23
C ARG A 352 4.61 -11.31 -3.94
N ILE A 353 5.89 -11.58 -4.17
CA ILE A 353 6.93 -10.56 -4.15
C ILE A 353 7.03 -9.98 -5.54
N ASN A 354 6.79 -8.69 -5.68
CA ASN A 354 6.79 -8.01 -6.95
C ASN A 354 7.73 -6.80 -6.93
N PRO A 355 8.99 -6.97 -7.39
CA PRO A 355 9.99 -5.91 -7.41
C PRO A 355 9.50 -4.64 -8.11
N SER A 356 10.13 -3.51 -7.77
CA SER A 356 9.79 -2.22 -8.35
C SER A 356 10.01 -2.23 -9.88
N PRO A 357 9.32 -1.38 -10.66
CA PRO A 357 9.55 -1.28 -12.09
C PRO A 357 11.03 -1.05 -12.44
N ARG A 358 11.72 -0.24 -11.62
CA ARG A 358 13.16 0.04 -11.76
C ARG A 358 13.99 -1.24 -11.60
N ASP A 359 13.73 -2.04 -10.57
CA ASP A 359 14.49 -3.28 -10.33
C ASP A 359 14.26 -4.31 -11.44
N LYS A 360 13.02 -4.39 -11.96
CA LYS A 360 12.70 -5.27 -13.09
C LYS A 360 13.47 -4.89 -14.35
N GLN A 361 13.62 -3.59 -14.61
CA GLN A 361 14.36 -3.08 -15.76
C GLN A 361 15.87 -3.30 -15.61
N SER A 362 16.43 -3.07 -14.42
CA SER A 362 17.88 -3.14 -14.20
C SER A 362 18.43 -4.56 -14.04
N SER A 363 17.63 -5.49 -13.49
CA SER A 363 18.11 -6.84 -13.11
C SER A 363 17.34 -7.98 -13.79
N GLY A 364 16.37 -7.67 -14.64
CA GLY A 364 15.48 -8.67 -15.24
C GLY A 364 14.61 -9.40 -14.21
N ALA A 365 14.52 -8.88 -12.97
CA ALA A 365 13.79 -9.52 -11.89
C ALA A 365 12.32 -9.74 -12.27
N LYS A 366 11.81 -10.94 -11.96
CA LYS A 366 10.40 -11.30 -12.15
C LYS A 366 9.71 -11.36 -10.79
N ALA A 367 8.38 -11.23 -10.81
CA ALA A 367 7.61 -11.49 -9.60
C ALA A 367 7.82 -12.94 -9.13
N GLN A 368 7.88 -13.15 -7.83
CA GLN A 368 8.02 -14.46 -7.19
C GLN A 368 6.77 -14.77 -6.39
N TYR A 369 6.29 -16.00 -6.45
CA TYR A 369 5.23 -16.48 -5.57
C TYR A 369 5.81 -17.40 -4.51
N LEU A 370 5.42 -17.16 -3.26
CA LEU A 370 5.76 -17.99 -2.11
C LEU A 370 4.48 -18.70 -1.67
N ASN A 371 4.53 -20.02 -1.65
CA ASN A 371 3.52 -20.85 -1.01
C ASN A 371 3.80 -20.98 0.51
N SER A 372 2.91 -21.64 1.24
CA SER A 372 3.02 -21.79 2.69
C SER A 372 4.36 -22.37 3.14
N ALA A 373 4.90 -23.37 2.43
CA ALA A 373 6.20 -23.96 2.74
C ALA A 373 7.38 -22.98 2.53
N ALA A 374 7.34 -22.17 1.47
CA ALA A 374 8.35 -21.15 1.23
C ALA A 374 8.25 -19.98 2.23
N ILE A 375 7.04 -19.61 2.63
CA ILE A 375 6.77 -18.62 3.68
C ILE A 375 7.32 -19.13 5.01
N GLU A 376 7.10 -20.40 5.34
CA GLU A 376 7.60 -21.00 6.58
C GLU A 376 9.13 -21.02 6.61
N ARG A 377 9.78 -21.47 5.54
CA ARG A 377 11.25 -21.41 5.44
C ARG A 377 11.79 -19.98 5.58
N PHE A 378 11.11 -19.01 4.97
CA PHE A 378 11.50 -17.60 5.10
C PHE A 378 11.32 -17.11 6.54
N ARG A 379 10.25 -17.52 7.22
CA ARG A 379 10.00 -17.24 8.64
C ARG A 379 11.09 -17.84 9.53
N CYS A 380 11.44 -19.11 9.35
CA CYS A 380 12.53 -19.76 10.09
C CYS A 380 13.91 -19.14 9.80
N LYS A 381 14.13 -18.56 8.61
CA LYS A 381 15.38 -17.83 8.32
C LYS A 381 15.46 -16.53 9.13
N LEU A 382 14.34 -15.86 9.35
CA LEU A 382 14.29 -14.59 10.06
C LEU A 382 14.23 -14.75 11.57
N MET A 383 13.60 -15.82 12.04
CA MET A 383 13.31 -16.07 13.44
C MET A 383 14.00 -17.34 13.90
N ASN A 384 14.81 -17.24 14.94
CA ASN A 384 15.19 -18.42 15.73
C ASN A 384 14.09 -18.68 16.77
N ASP A 385 13.80 -19.93 17.12
CA ASP A 385 12.64 -20.30 17.96
C ASP A 385 12.63 -19.63 19.35
N GLN A 386 13.80 -19.19 19.84
CA GLN A 386 13.97 -18.49 21.11
C GLN A 386 13.52 -17.02 21.07
N GLU A 387 13.42 -16.40 19.88
CA GLU A 387 13.01 -15.01 19.72
C GLU A 387 11.47 -14.84 19.73
N ARG A 388 10.70 -15.92 19.54
CA ARG A 388 9.23 -15.83 19.40
C ARG A 388 8.49 -15.37 20.66
N SER A 389 8.95 -15.81 21.83
CA SER A 389 8.29 -15.48 23.11
C SER A 389 8.48 -14.02 23.51
N ASP A 390 9.53 -13.38 23.03
CA ASP A 390 9.99 -12.11 23.56
C ASP A 390 9.61 -10.92 22.65
N ILE A 391 9.40 -11.16 21.35
CA ILE A 391 9.09 -10.09 20.36
C ILE A 391 7.82 -9.31 20.72
N ALA A 392 6.79 -9.95 21.28
CA ALA A 392 5.54 -9.28 21.64
C ALA A 392 5.70 -8.29 22.82
N SER A 393 6.75 -8.44 23.64
CA SER A 393 7.06 -7.55 24.76
C SER A 393 8.02 -6.41 24.42
N LEU A 394 8.64 -6.43 23.23
CA LEU A 394 9.59 -5.40 22.82
C LEU A 394 8.91 -4.04 22.63
N ASP A 395 9.63 -2.98 23.01
CA ASP A 395 9.22 -1.61 22.73
C ASP A 395 9.41 -1.24 21.24
N LEU A 396 8.96 -0.05 20.84
CA LEU A 396 9.06 0.37 19.45
C LEU A 396 10.51 0.49 18.95
N ASN A 397 11.44 0.97 19.77
CA ASN A 397 12.83 1.16 19.36
C ASN A 397 13.53 -0.19 19.16
N GLU A 398 13.25 -1.15 20.05
CA GLU A 398 13.70 -2.53 19.95
C GLU A 398 13.12 -3.20 18.69
N LEU A 399 11.83 -3.04 18.43
CA LEU A 399 11.17 -3.57 17.23
C LEU A 399 11.72 -2.95 15.94
N GLN A 400 11.97 -1.63 15.91
CA GLN A 400 12.60 -0.97 14.75
C GLN A 400 14.03 -1.49 14.52
N THR A 401 14.77 -1.75 15.60
CA THR A 401 16.13 -2.31 15.53
C THR A 401 16.11 -3.74 14.97
N LEU A 402 15.22 -4.58 15.47
CA LEU A 402 15.01 -5.94 14.98
C LEU A 402 14.55 -5.94 13.51
N ASN A 403 13.64 -5.02 13.14
CA ASN A 403 13.20 -4.87 11.75
C ASN A 403 14.37 -4.57 10.80
N ARG A 404 15.29 -3.68 11.17
CA ARG A 404 16.50 -3.40 10.37
C ARG A 404 17.33 -4.67 10.15
N GLN A 405 17.55 -5.47 11.21
CA GLN A 405 18.29 -6.72 11.14
C GLN A 405 17.60 -7.74 10.22
N TRP A 406 16.30 -7.96 10.40
CA TRP A 406 15.51 -8.87 9.56
C TRP A 406 15.48 -8.44 8.10
N ARG A 407 15.34 -7.14 7.83
CA ARG A 407 15.40 -6.61 6.46
C ARG A 407 16.77 -6.82 5.83
N ALA A 408 17.86 -6.70 6.58
CA ALA A 408 19.21 -7.00 6.10
C ALA A 408 19.38 -8.50 5.77
N LEU A 409 18.92 -9.40 6.65
CA LEU A 409 18.89 -10.84 6.41
C LEU A 409 18.01 -11.24 5.22
N ALA A 410 16.89 -10.54 5.02
CA ALA A 410 16.00 -10.77 3.89
C ALA A 410 16.59 -10.32 2.55
N ALA A 411 17.53 -9.37 2.56
CA ALA A 411 18.21 -8.88 1.37
C ALA A 411 19.27 -9.86 0.83
N THR A 412 19.81 -10.75 1.67
CA THR A 412 20.76 -11.77 1.22
C THR A 412 20.02 -12.87 0.43
N PRO A 413 20.41 -13.13 -0.83
CA PRO A 413 19.94 -14.32 -1.53
C PRO A 413 20.29 -15.53 -0.68
N GLY A 414 19.28 -16.33 -0.30
CA GLY A 414 19.57 -17.62 0.30
C GLY A 414 20.37 -18.43 -0.70
N SER A 415 21.54 -18.93 -0.31
CA SER A 415 22.21 -20.02 -1.00
C SER A 415 21.20 -21.16 -1.15
N SER A 416 20.70 -21.33 -2.36
CA SER A 416 19.87 -22.46 -2.74
C SER A 416 20.74 -23.71 -2.72
N SER A 417 20.57 -24.53 -1.70
CA SER A 417 20.84 -25.98 -1.75
C SER A 417 19.50 -26.69 -1.82
#